data_AF-A0A3D1QZR6-F1
#
_entry.id   AF-A0A3D1QZR6-F1
#
_cell.length_a   1.000
_cell.length_b   1.000
_cell.length_c   1.000
_cell.angle_alpha   90.00
_cell.angle_beta   90.00
_cell.angle_gamma   90.00
#
_symmetry.space_group_name_H-M   'P 1'
#
loop_
_entity.id
_entity.type
_entity.pdbx_description
1 polymer ?
#
loop_
_entity_poly.entity_id
_entity_poly.type
_entity_poly.pdbx_seq_one_letter_code
_entity_poly.pdbx_strand_id
1 'polypeptide(L)'
;GLVGGELDGRPVAERWARVREGTGPKWLVIDGLETEPGTSKDRILLERDPHLVLAGAVLCAYAVGATEALLCVRGEYELVFERCRAAVDDATRCGLLGEKILGTGFSLPVRLRLAPSSYFAREPARLIEALEGDPPGAPAAL
;
A
#
# COMPACT_ATOMS: atom_id res chain seq x y z
N GLY A 1 -18.36 -14.32 -0.98
CA GLY A 1 -17.74 -13.02 -1.32
C GLY A 1 -16.29 -13.03 -0.89
N LEU A 2 -15.47 -12.09 -1.36
CA LEU A 2 -14.06 -11.98 -0.95
C LEU A 2 -13.96 -11.60 0.54
N VAL A 3 -13.13 -12.32 1.29
CA VAL A 3 -12.83 -12.08 2.71
C VAL A 3 -11.31 -11.88 2.82
N GLY A 4 -10.86 -10.88 3.58
CA GLY A 4 -9.42 -10.62 3.75
C GLY A 4 -8.79 -11.67 4.66
N GLY A 5 -7.73 -12.33 4.20
CA GLY A 5 -7.13 -13.49 4.88
C GLY A 5 -6.51 -13.20 6.26
N GLU A 6 -6.04 -11.98 6.49
CA GLU A 6 -5.36 -11.58 7.74
C GLU A 6 -6.24 -10.75 8.68
N LEU A 7 -7.51 -10.58 8.34
CA LEU A 7 -8.43 -9.69 9.04
C LEU A 7 -9.53 -10.48 9.76
N ASP A 8 -10.41 -9.76 10.46
CA ASP A 8 -11.50 -10.25 11.31
C ASP A 8 -12.61 -11.08 10.61
N GLY A 9 -12.36 -11.63 9.43
CA GLY A 9 -13.29 -12.48 8.69
C GLY A 9 -14.45 -11.72 8.02
N ARG A 10 -14.50 -10.38 8.11
CA ARG A 10 -15.56 -9.60 7.47
C ARG A 10 -15.42 -9.55 5.94
N PRO A 11 -16.54 -9.54 5.19
CA PRO A 11 -16.50 -9.35 3.74
C PRO A 11 -15.80 -8.05 3.34
N VAL A 12 -14.94 -8.12 2.32
CA VAL A 12 -14.22 -6.95 1.79
C VAL A 12 -15.18 -5.85 1.37
N ALA A 13 -16.29 -6.20 0.72
CA ALA A 13 -17.29 -5.25 0.23
C ALA A 13 -17.91 -4.39 1.35
N GLU A 14 -18.21 -4.99 2.52
CA GLU A 14 -18.78 -4.26 3.66
C GLU A 14 -17.79 -3.23 4.23
N ARG A 15 -16.50 -3.59 4.28
CA ARG A 15 -15.45 -2.68 4.74
C ARG A 15 -15.25 -1.53 3.77
N TRP A 16 -15.21 -1.83 2.47
CA TRP A 16 -15.07 -0.81 1.43
C TRP A 16 -16.27 0.14 1.39
N ALA A 17 -17.49 -0.36 1.62
CA ALA A 17 -18.67 0.48 1.73
C ALA A 17 -18.54 1.50 2.87
N ARG A 18 -18.09 1.07 4.06
CA ARG A 18 -17.86 1.98 5.20
C ARG A 18 -16.80 3.04 4.91
N VAL A 19 -15.68 2.67 4.29
CA VAL A 19 -14.64 3.63 3.89
C VAL A 19 -15.21 4.62 2.86
N ARG A 20 -16.01 4.14 1.91
CA ARG A 20 -16.65 4.97 0.89
C ARG A 20 -17.63 5.97 1.48
N GLU A 21 -18.40 5.58 2.50
CA GLU A 21 -19.34 6.46 3.21
C GLU A 21 -18.65 7.49 4.12
N GLY A 22 -17.42 7.23 4.54
CA GLY A 22 -16.63 8.15 5.35
C GLY A 22 -16.41 9.50 4.67
N THR A 23 -16.31 10.56 5.48
CA THR A 23 -15.99 11.93 5.04
C THR A 23 -14.51 12.23 5.24
N GLY A 24 -13.97 13.15 4.44
CA GLY A 24 -12.57 13.56 4.51
C GLY A 24 -11.62 12.79 3.57
N PRO A 25 -10.32 13.09 3.61
CA PRO A 25 -9.30 12.44 2.79
C PRO A 25 -9.22 10.94 3.07
N LYS A 26 -9.07 10.14 2.01
CA LYS A 26 -9.00 8.68 2.11
C LYS A 26 -7.70 8.19 1.52
N TRP A 27 -7.09 7.28 2.25
CA TRP A 27 -5.77 6.74 1.96
C TRP A 27 -5.89 5.23 1.84
N LEU A 28 -5.18 4.66 0.87
CA LEU A 28 -5.01 3.22 0.76
C LEU A 28 -3.64 2.85 1.33
N VAL A 29 -3.60 1.90 2.25
CA VAL A 29 -2.32 1.30 2.66
C VAL A 29 -2.25 -0.13 2.14
N ILE A 30 -1.14 -0.42 1.48
CA ILE A 30 -0.77 -1.74 1.00
C ILE A 30 0.28 -2.27 1.97
N ASP A 31 -0.13 -3.24 2.77
CA ASP A 31 0.71 -3.86 3.78
C ASP A 31 1.54 -4.99 3.15
N GLY A 32 2.85 -4.75 3.01
CA GLY A 32 3.84 -5.73 2.59
C GLY A 32 4.82 -6.10 3.70
N LEU A 33 4.41 -5.98 4.97
CA LEU A 33 5.28 -6.22 6.12
C LEU A 33 5.38 -7.70 6.51
N GLU A 34 4.33 -8.49 6.26
CA GLU A 34 4.26 -9.94 6.51
C GLU A 34 4.93 -10.36 7.83
N THR A 35 4.16 -10.29 8.93
CA THR A 35 4.69 -10.46 10.29
C THR A 35 4.45 -11.84 10.88
N GLU A 36 3.61 -12.65 10.22
CA GLU A 36 3.22 -13.99 10.63
C GLU A 36 4.40 -14.97 10.44
N PRO A 37 4.83 -15.68 11.51
CA PRO A 37 5.91 -16.65 11.41
C PRO A 37 5.63 -17.72 10.36
N GLY A 38 6.61 -17.98 9.48
CA GLY A 38 6.53 -19.02 8.45
C GLY A 38 5.73 -18.65 7.21
N THR A 39 5.29 -17.39 7.08
CA THR A 39 4.64 -16.90 5.85
C THR A 39 5.62 -16.13 4.97
N SER A 40 5.43 -16.22 3.66
CA SER A 40 6.22 -15.49 2.63
C SER A 40 5.39 -15.15 1.39
N LYS A 41 4.05 -15.23 1.49
CA LYS A 41 3.11 -15.06 0.38
C LYS A 41 3.15 -13.63 -0.16
N ASP A 42 3.20 -12.63 0.73
CA ASP A 42 3.13 -11.22 0.34
C ASP A 42 4.47 -10.79 -0.20
N ARG A 43 5.57 -11.24 0.44
CA ARG A 43 6.91 -11.10 -0.12
C ARG A 43 6.98 -11.68 -1.53
N ILE A 44 6.57 -12.93 -1.75
CA ILE A 44 6.68 -13.58 -3.07
C ILE A 44 5.87 -12.83 -4.12
N LEU A 45 4.67 -12.36 -3.77
CA LEU A 45 3.82 -11.60 -4.68
C LEU A 45 4.47 -10.27 -5.07
N LEU A 46 4.90 -9.48 -4.08
CA LEU A 46 5.58 -8.19 -4.31
C LEU A 46 6.92 -8.35 -5.03
N GLU A 47 7.66 -9.43 -4.75
CA GLU A 47 8.93 -9.70 -5.40
C GLU A 47 8.73 -10.13 -6.86
N ARG A 48 7.73 -10.98 -7.16
CA ARG A 48 7.58 -11.56 -8.51
C ARG A 48 6.68 -10.77 -9.44
N ASP A 49 5.61 -10.19 -8.92
CA ASP A 49 4.62 -9.46 -9.72
C ASP A 49 4.05 -8.25 -8.95
N PRO A 50 4.88 -7.22 -8.72
CA PRO A 50 4.42 -6.00 -8.06
C PRO A 50 3.33 -5.27 -8.86
N HIS A 51 3.28 -5.43 -10.18
CA HIS A 51 2.24 -4.81 -11.02
C HIS A 51 0.85 -5.35 -10.71
N LEU A 52 0.72 -6.64 -10.39
CA LEU A 52 -0.55 -7.22 -9.97
C LEU A 52 -1.08 -6.56 -8.68
N VAL A 53 -0.19 -6.28 -7.73
CA VAL A 53 -0.54 -5.56 -6.49
C VAL A 53 -0.96 -4.13 -6.79
N LEU A 54 -0.20 -3.42 -7.62
CA LEU A 54 -0.52 -2.04 -8.02
C LEU A 54 -1.85 -1.94 -8.78
N ALA A 55 -2.16 -2.90 -9.67
CA ALA A 55 -3.44 -2.95 -10.36
C ALA A 55 -4.61 -3.12 -9.38
N GLY A 56 -4.47 -4.02 -8.40
CA GLY A 56 -5.43 -4.17 -7.31
C GLY A 56 -5.58 -2.90 -6.47
N ALA A 57 -4.47 -2.20 -6.21
CA ALA A 57 -4.46 -0.95 -5.46
C ALA A 57 -5.22 0.17 -6.18
N VAL A 58 -5.03 0.32 -7.49
CA VAL A 58 -5.76 1.29 -8.33
C VAL A 58 -7.27 1.02 -8.25
N LEU A 59 -7.69 -0.22 -8.44
CA LEU A 59 -9.10 -0.60 -8.37
C LEU A 59 -9.71 -0.40 -6.98
N CYS A 60 -8.97 -0.77 -5.93
CA CYS A 60 -9.37 -0.56 -4.54
C CYS A 60 -9.56 0.92 -4.25
N ALA A 61 -8.55 1.73 -4.53
CA ALA A 61 -8.57 3.17 -4.29
C ALA A 61 -9.69 3.85 -5.05
N TYR A 62 -9.91 3.49 -6.32
CA TYR A 62 -11.02 3.99 -7.10
C TYR A 62 -12.38 3.64 -6.47
N ALA A 63 -12.56 2.39 -6.03
CA ALA A 63 -13.81 1.93 -5.43
C ALA A 63 -14.15 2.62 -4.10
N VAL A 64 -13.14 2.89 -3.27
CA VAL A 64 -13.34 3.51 -1.95
C VAL A 64 -13.20 5.04 -1.96
N GLY A 65 -12.73 5.61 -3.08
CA GLY A 65 -12.46 7.05 -3.23
C GLY A 65 -11.18 7.50 -2.54
N ALA A 66 -10.17 6.64 -2.43
CA ALA A 66 -8.85 7.03 -1.93
C ALA A 66 -8.08 7.79 -3.01
N THR A 67 -7.41 8.86 -2.60
CA THR A 67 -6.67 9.76 -3.50
C THR A 67 -5.16 9.63 -3.35
N GLU A 68 -4.69 8.89 -2.36
CA GLU A 68 -3.28 8.58 -2.15
C GLU A 68 -3.13 7.13 -1.67
N ALA A 69 -2.01 6.51 -2.02
CA ALA A 69 -1.66 5.18 -1.54
C ALA A 69 -0.25 5.13 -0.98
N LEU A 70 -0.05 4.29 0.03
CA LEU A 70 1.25 3.93 0.59
C LEU A 70 1.46 2.43 0.47
N LEU A 71 2.60 2.03 -0.09
CA LEU A 71 3.11 0.67 -0.06
C LEU A 71 4.23 0.58 0.98
N CYS A 72 3.96 -0.17 2.05
CA CYS A 72 4.94 -0.50 3.07
C CYS A 72 5.61 -1.82 2.72
N VAL A 73 6.94 -1.81 2.59
CA VAL A 73 7.75 -3.02 2.43
C VAL A 73 8.57 -3.22 3.68
N ARG A 74 8.66 -4.46 4.14
CA ARG A 74 9.48 -4.79 5.30
C ARG A 74 10.95 -4.41 5.08
N GLY A 75 11.60 -3.84 6.08
CA GLY A 75 12.97 -3.29 6.00
C GLY A 75 14.02 -4.29 5.50
N GLU A 76 13.87 -5.57 5.83
CA GLU A 76 14.77 -6.63 5.39
C GLU A 76 14.58 -7.05 3.91
N TYR A 77 13.55 -6.54 3.23
CA TYR A 77 13.18 -6.94 1.87
C TYR A 77 13.60 -5.87 0.84
N GLU A 78 14.87 -5.46 0.85
CA GLU A 78 15.41 -4.44 -0.07
C GLU A 78 15.16 -4.79 -1.54
N LEU A 79 15.37 -6.05 -1.95
CA LEU A 79 15.08 -6.48 -3.33
C LEU A 79 13.60 -6.28 -3.71
N VAL A 80 12.69 -6.55 -2.77
CA VAL A 80 11.25 -6.36 -2.99
C VAL A 80 10.95 -4.87 -3.15
N PHE A 81 11.53 -4.03 -2.30
CA PHE A 81 11.38 -2.58 -2.38
C PHE A 81 11.85 -2.03 -3.73
N GLU A 82 13.03 -2.45 -4.20
CA GLU A 82 13.57 -2.04 -5.50
C GLU A 82 12.66 -2.47 -6.66
N ARG A 83 12.12 -3.69 -6.62
CA ARG A 83 11.19 -4.18 -7.65
C ARG A 83 9.86 -3.43 -7.62
N CYS A 84 9.31 -3.16 -6.45
CA CYS A 84 8.11 -2.35 -6.30
C CYS A 84 8.33 -0.91 -6.78
N ARG A 85 9.50 -0.32 -6.52
CA ARG A 85 9.84 1.03 -6.99
C ARG A 85 9.88 1.08 -8.50
N ALA A 86 10.58 0.14 -9.13
CA ALA A 86 10.60 0.01 -10.59
C ALA A 86 9.19 -0.15 -11.17
N ALA A 87 8.34 -0.98 -10.55
CA ALA A 87 6.97 -1.18 -11.00
C ALA A 87 6.09 0.08 -10.87
N VAL A 88 6.27 0.87 -9.81
CA VAL A 88 5.60 2.17 -9.65
C VAL A 88 6.06 3.16 -10.71
N ASP A 89 7.37 3.25 -10.97
CA ASP A 89 7.92 4.11 -12.00
C ASP A 89 7.38 3.72 -13.39
N ASP A 90 7.39 2.42 -13.70
CA ASP A 90 6.88 1.87 -14.95
C ASP A 90 5.39 2.15 -15.15
N ALA A 91 4.57 1.88 -14.14
CA ALA A 91 3.13 2.14 -14.19
C ALA A 91 2.83 3.64 -14.33
N THR A 92 3.61 4.50 -13.67
CA THR A 92 3.49 5.96 -13.78
C THR A 92 3.84 6.43 -15.19
N ARG A 93 4.95 5.95 -15.78
CA ARG A 93 5.33 6.29 -17.17
C ARG A 93 4.29 5.84 -18.19
N CYS A 94 3.62 4.73 -17.95
CA CYS A 94 2.55 4.22 -18.80
C CYS A 94 1.19 4.91 -18.59
N GLY A 95 1.09 5.86 -17.65
CA GLY A 95 -0.17 6.54 -17.32
C GLY A 95 -1.21 5.64 -16.63
N LEU A 96 -0.74 4.55 -16.00
CA LEU A 96 -1.55 3.59 -15.24
C LEU A 96 -1.56 3.89 -13.74
N LEU A 97 -0.72 4.84 -13.30
CA LEU A 97 -0.59 5.30 -11.92
C LEU A 97 -0.25 6.80 -11.92
N GLY A 98 -0.38 7.46 -10.77
CA GLY A 98 -0.09 8.90 -10.65
C GLY A 98 -1.29 9.76 -11.04
N GLU A 99 -1.07 10.83 -11.80
CA GLU A 99 -2.12 11.80 -12.12
C GLU A 99 -2.96 11.39 -13.33
N LYS A 100 -4.28 11.62 -13.24
CA LYS A 100 -5.23 11.48 -14.35
C LYS A 100 -5.05 10.16 -15.10
N ILE A 101 -5.10 9.06 -14.36
CA ILE A 101 -4.84 7.70 -14.85
C ILE A 101 -5.70 7.45 -16.09
N LEU A 102 -5.06 7.07 -17.21
CA LEU A 102 -5.69 6.85 -18.51
C LEU A 102 -6.53 8.04 -19.03
N GLY A 103 -6.18 9.27 -18.65
CA GLY A 103 -6.91 10.50 -19.02
C GLY A 103 -8.21 10.70 -18.24
N THR A 104 -8.47 9.92 -17.20
CA THR A 104 -9.65 10.08 -16.33
C THR A 104 -9.45 11.22 -15.32
N GLY A 105 -10.51 11.56 -14.58
CA GLY A 105 -10.40 12.46 -13.43
C GLY A 105 -9.83 11.82 -12.16
N PHE A 106 -9.46 10.53 -12.22
CA PHE A 106 -8.93 9.78 -11.07
C PHE A 106 -7.41 9.81 -11.07
N SER A 107 -6.84 10.09 -9.90
CA SER A 107 -5.40 10.10 -9.66
C SER A 107 -5.09 9.23 -8.45
N LEU A 108 -3.97 8.51 -8.50
CA LEU A 108 -3.46 7.73 -7.39
C LEU A 108 -1.92 7.76 -7.37
N PRO A 109 -1.29 8.77 -6.76
CA PRO A 109 0.11 8.70 -6.39
C PRO A 109 0.32 7.58 -5.37
N VAL A 110 1.37 6.78 -5.56
CA VAL A 110 1.79 5.74 -4.63
C VAL A 110 3.15 6.12 -4.04
N ARG A 111 3.22 6.22 -2.72
CA ARG A 111 4.49 6.33 -2.00
C ARG A 111 4.97 4.95 -1.57
N LEU A 112 6.28 4.72 -1.65
CA LEU A 112 6.91 3.50 -1.15
C LEU A 112 7.73 3.82 0.10
N ARG A 113 7.65 2.96 1.12
CA ARG A 113 8.44 3.06 2.34
C ARG A 113 8.98 1.71 2.77
N LEU A 114 10.26 1.67 3.13
CA LEU A 114 10.81 0.59 3.96
C LEU A 114 10.39 0.84 5.40
N ALA A 115 9.67 -0.10 6.01
CA ALA A 115 9.32 -0.02 7.42
C ALA A 115 10.38 -0.77 8.26
N PRO A 116 10.76 -0.26 9.44
CA PRO A 116 11.69 -0.95 10.33
C PRO A 116 11.21 -2.35 10.68
N SER A 117 12.12 -3.30 10.85
CA SER A 117 11.82 -4.69 11.24
C SER A 117 11.10 -4.81 12.59
N SER A 118 11.31 -3.82 13.47
CA SER A 118 10.64 -3.69 14.78
C SER A 118 9.23 -3.11 14.68
N TYR A 119 8.82 -2.68 13.49
CA TYR A 119 7.49 -2.15 13.22
C TYR A 119 6.48 -3.29 13.19
N PHE A 120 6.08 -3.75 14.38
CA PHE A 120 4.96 -4.66 14.55
C PHE A 120 3.66 -3.91 14.28
N ALA A 121 3.34 -3.75 13.00
CA ALA A 121 2.11 -3.13 12.52
C ALA A 121 0.91 -4.04 12.80
N ARG A 122 0.39 -4.00 14.02
CA ARG A 122 -0.99 -4.42 14.29
C ARG A 122 -1.87 -3.29 14.81
N GLU A 123 -1.34 -2.07 14.83
CA GLU A 123 -2.06 -0.86 15.24
C GLU A 123 -2.18 0.12 14.06
N PRO A 124 -3.38 0.28 13.46
CA PRO A 124 -3.63 1.19 12.35
C PRO A 124 -3.23 2.66 12.61
N ALA A 125 -3.24 3.08 13.88
CA ALA A 125 -2.84 4.43 14.29
C ALA A 125 -1.34 4.71 14.03
N ARG A 126 -0.47 3.73 14.28
CA ARG A 126 0.98 3.90 14.03
C ARG A 126 1.31 3.97 12.55
N LEU A 127 0.49 3.34 11.71
CA LEU A 127 0.60 3.38 10.25
C LEU A 127 0.28 4.79 9.75
N ILE A 128 -0.74 5.42 10.34
CA ILE A 128 -1.10 6.81 10.08
C ILE A 128 0.02 7.75 10.57
N GLU A 129 0.60 7.53 11.75
CA GLU A 129 1.75 8.33 12.22
C GLU A 129 2.97 8.22 11.29
N ALA A 130 3.27 7.01 10.78
CA ALA A 130 4.33 6.79 9.79
C ALA A 130 4.00 7.37 8.40
N LEU A 131 2.72 7.60 8.11
CA LEU A 131 2.22 8.27 6.91
C LEU A 131 2.31 9.81 7.03
N GLU A 132 2.11 10.34 8.23
CA GLU A 132 2.07 11.78 8.53
C GLU A 132 3.43 12.40 8.88
N GLY A 133 4.42 11.59 9.31
CA GLY A 133 5.76 12.06 9.68
C GLY A 133 6.91 11.37 8.94
N ASP A 134 7.96 12.14 8.62
CA ASP A 134 9.32 11.59 8.59
C ASP A 134 9.61 11.09 10.02
N PRO A 135 10.15 9.86 10.23
CA PRO A 135 10.15 9.24 11.54
C PRO A 135 10.94 10.11 12.54
N PRO A 136 10.50 10.24 13.81
CA PRO A 136 11.32 10.84 14.84
C PRO A 136 12.59 9.99 15.01
N GLY A 137 13.70 10.46 14.44
CA GLY A 137 15.01 9.85 14.55
C GLY A 137 15.54 9.11 13.30
N ALA A 138 15.00 9.32 12.09
CA ALA A 138 15.80 8.98 10.90
C ALA A 138 17.08 9.84 10.89
N PRO A 139 18.29 9.26 10.87
CA PRO A 139 19.46 10.03 10.53
C PRO A 139 19.24 10.63 9.14
N ALA A 140 19.52 11.94 9.03
CA ALA A 140 19.55 12.63 7.76
C ALA A 140 20.34 11.80 6.74
N ALA A 141 19.83 11.73 5.52
CA ALA A 141 20.47 11.12 4.38
C ALA A 141 22.00 11.36 4.37
N LEU A 142 22.76 10.29 4.14
CA LEU A 142 24.12 10.41 3.60
C LEU A 142 24.05 10.84 2.13
#